data_AF-A0A3B1DXQ5-F1
#
_entry.id   AF-A0A3B1DXQ5-F1
#
_cell.length_a   1.000
_cell.length_b   1.000
_cell.length_c   1.000
_cell.angle_alpha   90.00
_cell.angle_beta   90.00
_cell.angle_gamma   90.00
#
_symmetry.space_group_name_H-M   'P 1'
#
loop_
_entity.id
_entity.type
_entity.pdbx_description
1 polymer ?
#
loop_
_entity_poly.entity_id
_entity_poly.type
_entity_poly.pdbx_seq_one_letter_code
_entity_poly.pdbx_strand_id
1 'polypeptide(L)'
;MFIDLIYKGNKVFSSAFKRSESITTLLSTIRQTEDLSTAVLLIEEGDDTKALFILEDKLYALYCLDADHSRPLLFSDLFKEARQYEAQVTLYQLSPVLFKCLLVLCQSHPSLIDNPTLTDLEQLLGKIKKQEQEAILVFRENKTIQLFYFLNGNVRDTYPEKQAGKTSSCKLKEQILEAGKQNKVLRIALFDKTDISAANDHDTAEQIILRATPTRDENDTHPPPDLKSPLLDKSQDPQQPSEKVSTEIQENRNQDKKSEAPSTSKKNETFPLWVKVLDGSRAGFLIRFSQEPVSLGRGNVSVRLNDPQVSRFHAELAWGKDGLFIRDNHSTNGIFVNDEPADRKALSLHDIIRLGDVRLKVVAGS
;
A
#
# COMPACT_ATOMS: atom_id res chain seq x y z
N MET A 1 -0.20 14.02 -3.30
CA MET A 1 -0.18 12.63 -2.78
C MET A 1 -1.62 12.16 -2.62
N PHE A 2 -1.96 10.87 -2.77
CA PHE A 2 -3.39 10.46 -2.67
C PHE A 2 -3.89 10.52 -1.21
N ILE A 3 -2.98 10.43 -0.24
CA ILE A 3 -3.28 10.68 1.18
C ILE A 3 -3.85 12.10 1.42
N ASP A 4 -3.49 13.09 0.58
CA ASP A 4 -4.01 14.45 0.68
C ASP A 4 -5.53 14.51 0.48
N LEU A 5 -6.13 13.51 -0.17
CA LEU A 5 -7.58 13.38 -0.29
C LEU A 5 -8.21 12.94 1.04
N ILE A 6 -7.50 12.17 1.86
CA ILE A 6 -7.94 11.73 3.19
C ILE A 6 -7.87 12.90 4.17
N TYR A 7 -6.77 13.65 4.18
CA TYR A 7 -6.60 14.82 5.05
C TYR A 7 -7.64 15.93 4.81
N LYS A 8 -8.29 15.93 3.64
CA LYS A 8 -9.38 16.85 3.31
C LYS A 8 -10.77 16.32 3.72
N GLY A 9 -10.84 15.09 4.22
CA GLY A 9 -12.07 14.49 4.76
C GLY A 9 -12.46 15.07 6.12
N ASN A 10 -13.57 14.59 6.67
CA ASN A 10 -14.04 15.04 7.97
C ASN A 10 -13.21 14.38 9.08
N LYS A 11 -12.38 15.15 9.77
CA LYS A 11 -11.58 14.68 10.90
C LYS A 11 -12.45 14.56 12.14
N VAL A 12 -12.66 13.33 12.62
CA VAL A 12 -13.57 13.03 13.74
C VAL A 12 -12.81 12.85 15.04
N PHE A 13 -11.66 12.16 14.99
CA PHE A 13 -10.87 11.83 16.18
C PHE A 13 -9.38 12.01 15.89
N SER A 14 -8.62 12.43 16.90
CA SER A 14 -7.16 12.56 16.83
C SER A 14 -6.57 12.33 18.23
N SER A 15 -5.70 11.35 18.38
CA SER A 15 -5.00 11.11 19.64
C SER A 15 -3.58 10.62 19.39
N ALA A 16 -2.67 11.00 20.27
CA ALA A 16 -1.39 10.32 20.37
C ALA A 16 -1.63 8.94 21.00
N PHE A 17 -1.23 7.89 20.30
CA PHE A 17 -1.34 6.52 20.74
C PHE A 17 -0.04 6.11 21.43
N LYS A 18 -0.14 5.78 22.73
CA LYS A 18 1.03 5.49 23.57
C LYS A 18 1.35 4.00 23.57
N ARG A 19 2.61 3.66 23.85
CA ARG A 19 3.14 2.28 23.88
C ARG A 19 2.38 1.31 24.80
N SER A 20 1.67 1.82 25.81
CA SER A 20 0.87 1.03 26.76
C SER A 20 -0.57 0.76 26.29
N GLU A 21 -1.02 1.41 25.23
CA GLU A 21 -2.39 1.31 24.74
C GLU A 21 -2.52 0.15 23.76
N SER A 22 -3.67 -0.53 23.78
CA SER A 22 -3.97 -1.58 22.81
C SER A 22 -4.76 -1.01 21.66
N ILE A 23 -4.30 -1.23 20.43
CA ILE A 23 -4.98 -0.74 19.23
C ILE A 23 -6.37 -1.39 19.08
N THR A 24 -6.53 -2.62 19.55
CA THR A 24 -7.83 -3.29 19.59
C THR A 24 -8.80 -2.60 20.54
N THR A 25 -8.30 -2.09 21.68
CA THR A 25 -9.12 -1.33 22.64
C THR A 25 -9.50 0.03 22.06
N LEU A 26 -8.56 0.74 21.43
CA LEU A 26 -8.86 1.99 20.73
C LEU A 26 -9.94 1.78 19.67
N LEU A 27 -9.81 0.77 18.81
CA LEU A 27 -10.79 0.45 17.78
C LEU A 27 -12.16 0.10 18.38
N SER A 28 -12.17 -0.62 19.50
CA SER A 28 -13.42 -0.94 20.20
C SER A 28 -14.11 0.30 20.78
N THR A 29 -13.34 1.25 21.30
CA THR A 29 -13.87 2.52 21.83
C THR A 29 -14.44 3.37 20.69
N ILE A 30 -13.69 3.54 19.60
CA ILE A 30 -14.13 4.32 18.44
C ILE A 30 -15.43 3.77 17.85
N ARG A 31 -15.57 2.43 17.77
CA ARG A 31 -16.81 1.75 17.33
C ARG A 31 -18.03 2.03 18.22
N GLN A 32 -17.82 2.35 19.49
CA GLN A 32 -18.92 2.62 20.43
C GLN A 32 -19.34 4.10 20.43
N THR A 33 -18.45 4.99 19.98
CA THR A 33 -18.67 6.45 20.08
C THR A 33 -19.00 7.09 18.74
N GLU A 34 -18.51 6.54 17.62
CA GLU A 34 -18.61 7.15 16.30
C GLU A 34 -19.36 6.26 15.31
N ASP A 35 -20.02 6.86 14.32
CA ASP A 35 -20.55 6.16 13.13
C ASP A 35 -19.39 5.87 12.16
N LEU A 36 -19.07 4.59 11.95
CA LEU A 36 -17.99 4.16 11.06
C LEU A 36 -18.52 3.49 9.78
N SER A 37 -19.64 3.99 9.24
CA SER A 37 -20.18 3.56 7.96
C SER A 37 -19.13 3.55 6.85
N THR A 38 -18.41 4.65 6.64
CA THR A 38 -17.21 4.71 5.78
C THR A 38 -16.13 5.61 6.38
N ALA A 39 -15.13 4.99 7.00
CA ALA A 39 -14.08 5.70 7.72
C ALA A 39 -12.68 5.17 7.41
N VAL A 40 -11.67 6.02 7.57
CA VAL A 40 -10.26 5.64 7.49
C VAL A 40 -9.55 6.13 8.74
N LEU A 41 -8.90 5.20 9.45
CA LEU A 41 -8.01 5.51 10.56
C LEU A 41 -6.58 5.56 10.02
N LEU A 42 -5.98 6.75 10.05
CA LEU A 42 -4.56 6.94 9.75
C LEU A 42 -3.74 6.74 11.01
N ILE A 43 -2.68 5.97 10.90
CA ILE A 43 -1.69 5.69 11.94
C ILE A 43 -0.35 6.16 11.40
N GLU A 44 0.13 7.28 11.91
CA GLU A 44 1.33 7.96 11.44
C GLU A 44 2.48 7.68 12.42
N GLU A 45 3.54 7.06 11.91
CA GLU A 45 4.70 6.60 12.67
C GLU A 45 5.98 7.05 11.95
N GLY A 46 6.52 8.20 12.34
CA GLY A 46 7.64 8.80 11.61
C GLY A 46 7.23 9.15 10.18
N ASP A 47 7.92 8.56 9.19
CA ASP A 47 7.63 8.74 7.77
C ASP A 47 6.62 7.69 7.24
N ASP A 48 6.32 6.64 8.00
CA ASP A 48 5.38 5.59 7.60
C ASP A 48 3.94 5.98 7.98
N THR A 49 3.04 5.96 7.01
CA THR A 49 1.61 6.15 7.28
C THR A 49 0.82 4.89 6.94
N LYS A 50 0.17 4.30 7.94
CA LYS A 50 -0.72 3.15 7.75
C LYS A 50 -2.17 3.65 7.69
N ALA A 51 -2.92 3.24 6.69
CA ALA A 51 -4.34 3.56 6.52
C ALA A 51 -5.19 2.30 6.71
N LEU A 52 -5.99 2.33 7.77
CA LEU A 52 -6.94 1.30 8.13
C LEU A 52 -8.33 1.71 7.66
N PHE A 53 -8.84 1.04 6.64
CA PHE A 53 -10.18 1.26 6.09
C PHE A 53 -11.22 0.51 6.92
N ILE A 54 -12.29 1.21 7.29
CA ILE A 54 -13.41 0.69 8.07
C ILE A 54 -14.68 0.89 7.25
N LEU A 55 -15.45 -0.18 7.07
CA LEU A 55 -16.70 -0.21 6.31
C LEU A 55 -17.77 -0.89 7.17
N GLU A 56 -18.91 -0.23 7.35
CA GLU A 56 -20.03 -0.73 8.16
C GLU A 56 -19.55 -1.20 9.56
N ASP A 57 -18.78 -0.34 10.23
CA ASP A 57 -18.15 -0.59 11.52
C ASP A 57 -17.11 -1.72 11.54
N LYS A 58 -16.85 -2.42 10.42
CA LYS A 58 -15.89 -3.53 10.34
C LYS A 58 -14.58 -3.11 9.70
N LEU A 59 -13.46 -3.66 10.18
CA LEU A 59 -12.14 -3.46 9.59
C LEU A 59 -12.13 -4.04 8.18
N TYR A 60 -12.06 -3.22 7.15
CA TYR A 60 -12.19 -3.69 5.78
C TYR A 60 -10.85 -4.07 5.15
N ALA A 61 -9.88 -3.15 5.17
CA ALA A 61 -8.55 -3.38 4.60
C ALA A 61 -7.49 -2.49 5.27
N LEU A 62 -6.23 -2.89 5.21
CA LEU A 62 -5.10 -2.15 5.77
C LEU A 62 -4.02 -1.97 4.71
N TYR A 63 -3.50 -0.75 4.61
CA TYR A 63 -2.41 -0.41 3.69
C TYR A 63 -1.37 0.42 4.42
N CYS A 64 -0.10 0.28 4.06
CA CYS A 64 0.86 1.35 4.27
C CYS A 64 0.88 2.22 3.02
N LEU A 65 0.82 3.53 3.24
CA LEU A 65 0.78 4.56 2.22
C LEU A 65 2.12 5.28 2.19
N ASP A 66 2.61 5.51 0.99
CA ASP A 66 3.78 6.33 0.67
C ASP A 66 3.36 7.36 -0.40
N ALA A 67 4.23 8.30 -0.74
CA ALA A 67 3.98 9.43 -1.62
C ALA A 67 3.30 9.09 -2.95
N ASP A 68 3.69 7.95 -3.50
CA ASP A 68 3.22 7.50 -4.81
C ASP A 68 2.65 6.09 -4.79
N HIS A 69 2.68 5.42 -3.65
CA HIS A 69 2.46 3.97 -3.57
C HIS A 69 1.62 3.58 -2.36
N SER A 70 0.95 2.44 -2.47
CA SER A 70 0.35 1.76 -1.34
C SER A 70 0.78 0.30 -1.38
N ARG A 71 0.99 -0.28 -0.19
CA ARG A 71 1.27 -1.70 0.00
C ARG A 71 0.22 -2.28 0.95
N PRO A 72 -0.46 -3.38 0.60
CA PRO A 72 -1.39 -4.03 1.52
C PRO A 72 -0.62 -4.58 2.73
N LEU A 73 -1.26 -4.52 3.88
CA LEU A 73 -0.78 -5.04 5.16
C LEU A 73 -1.81 -6.01 5.73
N LEU A 74 -1.37 -6.93 6.58
CA LEU A 74 -2.26 -7.77 7.37
C LEU A 74 -2.61 -7.07 8.68
N PHE A 75 -3.85 -7.22 9.14
CA PHE A 75 -4.24 -6.75 10.47
C PHE A 75 -3.45 -7.48 11.56
N SER A 76 -3.09 -8.74 11.34
CA SER A 76 -2.25 -9.48 12.28
C SER A 76 -0.89 -8.83 12.53
N ASP A 77 -0.36 -8.12 11.53
CA ASP A 77 0.93 -7.42 11.66
C ASP A 77 0.74 -6.16 12.49
N LEU A 78 -0.32 -5.39 12.20
CA LEU A 78 -0.73 -4.24 13.01
C LEU A 78 -0.91 -4.60 14.49
N PHE A 79 -1.59 -5.70 14.80
CA PHE A 79 -1.85 -6.12 16.18
C PHE A 79 -0.61 -6.62 16.93
N LYS A 80 0.42 -7.10 16.22
CA LYS A 80 1.71 -7.49 16.82
C LYS A 80 2.61 -6.27 17.04
N GLU A 81 2.68 -5.38 16.05
CA GLU A 81 3.57 -4.22 16.01
C GLU A 81 3.09 -3.06 16.89
N ALA A 82 1.78 -2.87 17.07
CA ALA A 82 1.21 -1.76 17.82
C ALA A 82 1.64 -1.68 19.31
N ARG A 83 2.37 -2.67 19.84
CA ARG A 83 2.93 -2.66 21.20
C ARG A 83 4.25 -1.89 21.33
N GLN A 84 4.82 -1.39 20.22
CA GLN A 84 6.21 -0.94 20.20
C GLN A 84 6.43 0.55 19.90
N TYR A 85 5.39 1.32 19.52
CA TYR A 85 5.57 2.65 18.95
C TYR A 85 4.69 3.73 19.57
N GLU A 86 5.16 4.98 19.55
CA GLU A 86 4.35 6.18 19.71
C GLU A 86 3.89 6.61 18.32
N ALA A 87 2.58 6.63 18.09
CA ALA A 87 2.01 6.97 16.79
C ALA A 87 0.93 8.03 16.93
N GLN A 88 0.79 8.90 15.93
CA GLN A 88 -0.36 9.79 15.85
C GLN A 88 -1.48 9.03 15.13
N VAL A 89 -2.61 8.86 15.82
CA VAL A 89 -3.78 8.19 15.24
C VAL A 89 -4.85 9.23 14.97
N THR A 90 -5.38 9.23 13.74
CA THR A 90 -6.40 10.18 13.30
C THR A 90 -7.49 9.47 12.51
N LEU A 91 -8.75 9.63 12.92
CA LEU A 91 -9.91 9.08 12.24
C LEU A 91 -10.53 10.11 11.30
N TYR A 92 -10.74 9.71 10.06
CA TYR A 92 -11.45 10.49 9.05
C TYR A 92 -12.72 9.75 8.61
N GLN A 93 -13.86 10.43 8.67
CA GLN A 93 -15.06 10.00 7.97
C GLN A 93 -15.02 10.50 6.52
N LEU A 94 -15.35 9.60 5.60
CA LEU A 94 -15.34 9.85 4.16
C LEU A 94 -16.73 9.62 3.59
N SER A 95 -17.04 10.24 2.45
CA SER A 95 -18.21 9.85 1.68
C SER A 95 -18.03 8.43 1.11
N PRO A 96 -19.12 7.66 0.90
CA PRO A 96 -19.00 6.30 0.37
C PRO A 96 -18.29 6.22 -0.98
N VAL A 97 -18.47 7.24 -1.82
CA VAL A 97 -17.82 7.33 -3.13
C VAL A 97 -16.32 7.57 -2.98
N LEU A 98 -15.89 8.51 -2.13
CA LEU A 98 -14.46 8.75 -1.88
C LEU A 98 -13.80 7.54 -1.24
N PHE A 99 -14.47 6.88 -0.29
CA PHE A 99 -14.00 5.66 0.34
C PHE A 99 -13.74 4.55 -0.70
N LYS A 100 -14.72 4.26 -1.57
CA LYS A 100 -14.57 3.30 -2.67
C LYS A 100 -13.41 3.70 -3.57
N CYS A 101 -13.33 4.98 -3.95
CA CYS A 101 -12.26 5.47 -4.81
C CYS A 101 -10.87 5.20 -4.23
N LEU A 102 -10.63 5.55 -2.97
CA LEU A 102 -9.34 5.32 -2.32
C LEU A 102 -8.97 3.83 -2.25
N LEU A 103 -9.93 2.95 -2.00
CA LEU A 103 -9.70 1.51 -2.04
C LEU A 103 -9.33 1.03 -3.45
N VAL A 104 -10.03 1.49 -4.49
CA VAL A 104 -9.67 1.16 -5.88
C VAL A 104 -8.26 1.64 -6.22
N LEU A 105 -7.89 2.86 -5.80
CA LEU A 105 -6.53 3.38 -5.97
C LEU A 105 -5.47 2.50 -5.30
N CYS A 106 -5.82 1.80 -4.22
CA CYS A 106 -4.91 0.89 -3.52
C CYS A 106 -4.92 -0.55 -4.06
N GLN A 107 -6.04 -1.00 -4.64
CA GLN A 107 -6.27 -2.40 -5.01
C GLN A 107 -6.10 -2.67 -6.51
N SER A 108 -6.36 -1.67 -7.34
CA SER A 108 -6.39 -1.82 -8.79
C SER A 108 -5.20 -1.12 -9.45
N HIS A 109 -4.88 -1.55 -10.66
CA HIS A 109 -3.88 -0.89 -11.50
C HIS A 109 -4.55 -0.02 -12.56
N PRO A 110 -4.03 1.18 -12.82
CA PRO A 110 -4.57 2.02 -13.86
C PRO A 110 -4.19 1.51 -15.26
N SER A 111 -5.14 1.60 -16.18
CA SER A 111 -5.03 1.12 -17.57
C SER A 111 -4.35 2.13 -18.50
N LEU A 112 -4.28 3.40 -18.12
CA LEU A 112 -3.56 4.46 -18.84
C LEU A 112 -2.65 5.15 -17.84
N ILE A 113 -1.38 5.32 -18.16
CA ILE A 113 -0.42 6.07 -17.35
C ILE A 113 0.48 6.78 -18.35
N ASP A 114 0.51 8.12 -18.28
CA ASP A 114 1.45 9.04 -18.95
C ASP A 114 0.92 9.90 -20.12
N ASN A 115 1.13 11.22 -19.94
CA ASN A 115 1.03 12.34 -20.88
C ASN A 115 0.07 12.19 -22.08
N PRO A 116 -1.25 12.03 -21.84
CA PRO A 116 -2.20 11.88 -22.92
C PRO A 116 -2.41 13.20 -23.68
N THR A 117 -2.66 13.10 -24.98
CA THR A 117 -3.10 14.23 -25.79
C THR A 117 -4.58 14.57 -25.50
N LEU A 118 -5.02 15.76 -25.90
CA LEU A 118 -6.44 16.13 -25.81
C LEU A 118 -7.33 15.13 -26.54
N THR A 119 -6.87 14.62 -27.69
CA THR A 119 -7.57 13.62 -28.50
C THR A 119 -7.72 12.30 -27.74
N ASP A 120 -6.66 11.83 -27.08
CA ASP A 120 -6.68 10.59 -26.29
C ASP A 120 -7.72 10.68 -25.16
N LEU A 121 -7.78 11.83 -24.49
CA LEU A 121 -8.78 12.06 -23.46
C LEU A 121 -10.20 12.08 -24.02
N GLU A 122 -10.45 12.76 -25.13
CA GLU A 122 -11.80 12.82 -25.72
C GLU A 122 -12.29 11.43 -26.15
N GLN A 123 -11.40 10.62 -26.71
CA GLN A 123 -11.70 9.22 -27.01
C GLN A 123 -11.98 8.42 -25.73
N LEU A 124 -11.19 8.62 -24.67
CA LEU A 124 -11.36 7.96 -23.38
C LEU A 124 -12.72 8.29 -22.74
N LEU A 125 -13.04 9.57 -22.63
CA LEU A 125 -14.31 10.05 -22.07
C LEU A 125 -15.49 9.60 -22.93
N GLY A 126 -15.32 9.61 -24.26
CA GLY A 126 -16.30 9.09 -25.20
C GLY A 126 -16.55 7.59 -24.99
N LYS A 127 -15.50 6.81 -24.75
CA LYS A 127 -15.60 5.37 -24.45
C LYS A 127 -16.33 5.12 -23.13
N ILE A 128 -15.94 5.80 -22.05
CA ILE A 128 -16.59 5.69 -20.73
C ILE A 128 -18.09 6.02 -20.85
N LYS A 129 -18.42 7.11 -21.56
CA LYS A 129 -19.81 7.52 -21.78
C LYS A 129 -20.60 6.52 -22.62
N LYS A 130 -20.02 6.06 -23.74
CA LYS A 130 -20.68 5.13 -24.67
C LYS A 130 -20.91 3.75 -24.06
N GLN A 131 -20.01 3.30 -23.21
CA GLN A 131 -20.09 1.99 -22.54
C GLN A 131 -20.85 2.05 -21.21
N GLU A 132 -21.37 3.23 -20.84
CA GLU A 132 -22.01 3.48 -19.53
C GLU A 132 -21.14 2.98 -18.36
N GLN A 133 -19.83 3.09 -18.53
CA GLN A 133 -18.87 2.42 -17.67
C GLN A 133 -18.75 3.13 -16.32
N GLU A 134 -18.70 2.35 -15.24
CA GLU A 134 -18.20 2.83 -13.95
C GLU A 134 -16.67 2.91 -14.02
N ALA A 135 -16.11 4.08 -13.73
CA ALA A 135 -14.67 4.28 -13.81
C ALA A 135 -14.19 5.36 -12.86
N ILE A 136 -12.92 5.30 -12.49
CA ILE A 136 -12.25 6.36 -11.74
C ILE A 136 -11.14 6.93 -12.60
N LEU A 137 -11.18 8.23 -12.82
CA LEU A 137 -10.11 8.96 -13.50
C LEU A 137 -9.35 9.79 -12.46
N VAL A 138 -8.05 9.56 -12.36
CA VAL A 138 -7.16 10.33 -11.51
C VAL A 138 -6.29 11.21 -12.39
N PHE A 139 -6.40 12.50 -12.19
CA PHE A 139 -5.55 13.51 -12.79
C PHE A 139 -4.51 13.94 -11.78
N ARG A 140 -3.23 13.92 -12.17
CA ARG A 140 -2.13 14.34 -11.32
C ARG A 140 -1.32 15.41 -12.03
N GLU A 141 -1.24 16.56 -11.37
CA GLU A 141 -0.42 17.70 -11.77
C GLU A 141 0.49 18.05 -10.58
N ASN A 142 1.79 17.83 -10.74
CA ASN A 142 2.78 17.96 -9.66
C ASN A 142 2.37 17.13 -8.42
N LYS A 143 2.22 17.79 -7.25
CA LYS A 143 1.76 17.15 -6.01
C LYS A 143 0.24 17.09 -5.87
N THR A 144 -0.49 17.76 -6.75
CA THR A 144 -1.95 17.84 -6.66
C THR A 144 -2.60 16.68 -7.40
N ILE A 145 -3.60 16.08 -6.76
CA ILE A 145 -4.40 15.01 -7.33
C ILE A 145 -5.85 15.49 -7.40
N GLN A 146 -6.48 15.22 -8.54
CA GLN A 146 -7.90 15.39 -8.74
C GLN A 146 -8.52 14.08 -9.24
N LEU A 147 -9.57 13.64 -8.56
CA LEU A 147 -10.28 12.41 -8.86
C LEU A 147 -11.64 12.75 -9.48
N PHE A 148 -12.03 11.99 -10.50
CA PHE A 148 -13.35 12.03 -11.11
C PHE A 148 -13.93 10.63 -11.07
N TYR A 149 -15.04 10.48 -10.38
CA TYR A 149 -15.78 9.23 -10.31
C TYR A 149 -16.89 9.26 -11.35
N PHE A 150 -16.88 8.26 -12.23
CA PHE A 150 -17.88 8.07 -13.27
C PHE A 150 -18.84 6.96 -12.87
N LEU A 151 -20.13 7.23 -13.00
CA LEU A 151 -21.19 6.24 -12.85
C LEU A 151 -22.12 6.33 -14.06
N ASN A 152 -22.42 5.19 -14.68
CA ASN A 152 -23.22 5.11 -15.90
C ASN A 152 -22.68 6.04 -17.00
N GLY A 153 -21.34 6.08 -17.14
CA GLY A 153 -20.65 6.90 -18.14
C GLY A 153 -20.64 8.42 -17.89
N ASN A 154 -21.19 8.90 -16.77
CA ASN A 154 -21.24 10.32 -16.43
C ASN A 154 -20.46 10.60 -15.15
N VAL A 155 -19.84 11.79 -15.06
CA VAL A 155 -19.17 12.22 -13.82
C VAL A 155 -20.23 12.43 -12.75
N ARG A 156 -20.14 11.64 -11.67
CA ARG A 156 -21.03 11.73 -10.51
C ARG A 156 -20.39 12.58 -9.42
N ASP A 157 -19.11 12.33 -9.10
CA ASP A 157 -18.39 13.00 -8.01
C ASP A 157 -16.97 13.42 -8.44
N THR A 158 -16.44 14.45 -7.80
CA THR A 158 -15.06 14.92 -8.02
C THR A 158 -14.37 15.28 -6.71
N TYR A 159 -13.11 14.88 -6.55
CA TYR A 159 -12.33 15.14 -5.33
C TYR A 159 -10.99 15.81 -5.63
N PRO A 160 -10.50 16.75 -4.80
CA PRO A 160 -11.25 17.39 -3.72
C PRO A 160 -12.48 18.15 -4.26
N GLU A 161 -13.56 18.20 -3.48
CA GLU A 161 -14.82 18.86 -3.90
C GLU A 161 -14.55 20.34 -4.23
N LYS A 162 -14.74 20.72 -5.50
CA LYS A 162 -14.71 22.13 -5.93
C LYS A 162 -16.13 22.56 -6.28
N GLN A 163 -16.57 23.69 -5.70
CA GLN A 163 -17.90 24.26 -5.88
C GLN A 163 -18.46 24.13 -7.31
N ALA A 164 -19.72 23.68 -7.37
CA ALA A 164 -20.50 23.45 -8.56
C ALA A 164 -20.62 24.73 -9.40
N GLY A 165 -20.12 24.65 -10.63
CA GLY A 165 -20.14 25.74 -11.60
C GLY A 165 -19.32 25.30 -12.80
N LYS A 166 -20.02 24.96 -13.90
CA LYS A 166 -19.58 24.19 -15.09
C LYS A 166 -19.42 22.69 -14.86
N THR A 167 -20.05 21.93 -15.76
CA THR A 167 -19.94 20.47 -15.94
C THR A 167 -18.50 20.01 -15.76
N SER A 168 -18.25 19.04 -14.88
CA SER A 168 -16.91 18.54 -14.52
C SER A 168 -16.04 18.14 -15.72
N SER A 169 -16.67 17.73 -16.84
CA SER A 169 -16.00 17.47 -18.12
C SER A 169 -15.39 18.72 -18.75
N CYS A 170 -16.01 19.90 -18.65
CA CYS A 170 -15.44 21.17 -19.14
C CYS A 170 -14.22 21.60 -18.33
N LYS A 171 -14.24 21.42 -17.00
CA LYS A 171 -13.07 21.71 -16.14
C LYS A 171 -11.88 20.80 -16.48
N LEU A 172 -12.14 19.52 -16.76
CA LEU A 172 -11.09 18.57 -17.16
C LEU A 172 -10.44 18.96 -18.51
N LYS A 173 -11.25 19.41 -19.49
CA LYS A 173 -10.74 19.93 -20.77
C LYS A 173 -9.93 21.22 -20.59
N GLU A 174 -10.43 22.15 -19.78
CA GLU A 174 -9.73 23.41 -19.46
C GLU A 174 -8.36 23.13 -18.81
N GLN A 175 -8.28 22.20 -17.85
CA GLN A 175 -7.03 21.83 -17.16
C GLN A 175 -5.97 21.24 -18.09
N ILE A 176 -6.35 20.37 -19.01
CA ILE A 176 -5.40 19.78 -19.97
C ILE A 176 -4.92 20.82 -20.96
N LEU A 177 -5.81 21.71 -21.42
CA LEU A 177 -5.43 22.81 -22.29
C LEU A 177 -4.45 23.78 -21.61
N GLU A 178 -4.68 24.09 -20.33
CA GLU A 178 -3.78 24.93 -19.53
C GLU A 178 -2.43 24.27 -19.30
N ALA A 179 -2.41 23.00 -18.93
CA ALA A 179 -1.17 22.28 -18.69
C ALA A 179 -0.36 22.05 -19.97
N GLY A 180 -1.03 21.82 -21.11
CA GLY A 180 -0.39 21.77 -22.44
C GLY A 180 0.25 23.11 -22.85
N LYS A 181 -0.39 24.25 -22.53
CA LYS A 181 0.19 25.58 -22.75
C LYS A 181 1.42 25.85 -21.87
N GLN A 182 1.48 25.26 -20.69
CA GLN A 182 2.53 25.49 -19.70
C GLN A 182 3.65 24.42 -19.73
N ASN A 183 3.63 23.52 -20.73
CA ASN A 183 4.56 22.40 -20.86
C ASN A 183 4.70 21.57 -19.58
N LYS A 184 3.59 21.42 -18.83
CA LYS A 184 3.55 20.65 -17.59
C LYS A 184 3.40 19.17 -17.90
N VAL A 185 4.12 18.33 -17.16
CA VAL A 185 3.97 16.87 -17.25
C VAL A 185 2.64 16.49 -16.60
N LEU A 186 1.69 16.06 -17.42
CA LEU A 186 0.40 15.56 -16.97
C LEU A 186 0.43 14.04 -16.84
N ARG A 187 -0.04 13.55 -15.71
CA ARG A 187 -0.28 12.11 -15.51
C ARG A 187 -1.77 11.87 -15.33
N ILE A 188 -2.32 11.03 -16.19
CA ILE A 188 -3.71 10.56 -16.09
C ILE A 188 -3.66 9.07 -15.81
N ALA A 189 -4.44 8.64 -14.83
CA ALA A 189 -4.62 7.25 -14.46
C ALA A 189 -6.10 6.87 -14.53
N LEU A 190 -6.45 5.93 -15.41
CA LEU A 190 -7.81 5.41 -15.52
C LEU A 190 -7.92 4.06 -14.82
N PHE A 191 -8.87 3.92 -13.92
CA PHE A 191 -9.26 2.67 -13.28
C PHE A 191 -10.63 2.27 -13.81
N ASP A 192 -10.62 1.30 -14.72
CA ASP A 192 -11.81 0.70 -15.35
C ASP A 192 -12.34 -0.52 -14.58
N LYS A 193 -11.54 -1.03 -13.64
CA LYS A 193 -11.94 -2.01 -12.62
C LYS A 193 -12.12 -1.30 -11.29
N THR A 194 -13.35 -1.28 -10.81
CA THR A 194 -13.77 -0.56 -9.60
C THR A 194 -14.18 -1.50 -8.47
N ASP A 195 -14.01 -2.82 -8.68
CA ASP A 195 -14.27 -3.84 -7.67
C ASP A 195 -13.29 -3.67 -6.49
N ILE A 196 -13.83 -3.82 -5.29
CA ILE A 196 -13.07 -3.78 -4.04
C ILE A 196 -13.24 -5.10 -3.33
N SER A 197 -12.20 -5.53 -2.62
CA SER A 197 -12.22 -6.73 -1.78
C SER A 197 -11.70 -6.43 -0.37
N ALA A 198 -12.28 -7.07 0.64
CA ALA A 198 -11.77 -7.03 1.99
C ALA A 198 -10.37 -7.68 2.08
N ALA A 199 -9.58 -7.29 3.09
CA ALA A 199 -8.30 -7.93 3.35
C ALA A 199 -8.46 -9.41 3.74
N ASN A 200 -7.47 -10.23 3.39
CA ASN A 200 -7.55 -11.68 3.53
C ASN A 200 -7.70 -12.17 4.98
N ASP A 201 -7.24 -11.39 5.95
CA ASP A 201 -7.35 -11.69 7.38
C ASP A 201 -8.47 -10.91 8.08
N HIS A 202 -9.40 -10.31 7.32
CA HIS A 202 -10.60 -9.61 7.81
C HIS A 202 -11.32 -10.36 8.92
N ASP A 203 -11.77 -11.59 8.64
CA ASP A 203 -12.54 -12.40 9.60
C ASP A 203 -11.74 -12.70 10.87
N THR A 204 -10.43 -12.94 10.72
CA THR A 204 -9.54 -13.22 11.84
C THR A 204 -9.36 -11.97 12.70
N ALA A 205 -9.23 -10.81 12.06
CA ALA A 205 -9.08 -9.53 12.75
C ALA A 205 -10.34 -9.14 13.52
N GLU A 206 -11.52 -9.34 12.94
CA GLU A 206 -12.79 -9.09 13.62
C GLU A 206 -12.97 -9.98 14.85
N GLN A 207 -12.61 -11.27 14.76
CA GLN A 207 -12.64 -12.15 15.94
C GLN A 207 -11.68 -11.69 17.04
N ILE A 208 -10.51 -11.12 16.68
CA ILE A 208 -9.56 -10.59 17.66
C ILE A 208 -10.16 -9.37 18.37
N ILE A 209 -10.81 -8.45 17.63
CA ILE A 209 -11.42 -7.26 18.23
C ILE A 209 -12.59 -7.63 19.15
N LEU A 210 -13.46 -8.55 18.72
CA LEU A 210 -14.60 -9.02 19.52
C LEU A 210 -14.17 -9.73 20.82
N ARG A 211 -12.98 -10.36 20.84
CA ARG A 211 -12.42 -10.94 22.07
C ARG A 211 -11.75 -9.89 22.97
N ALA A 212 -11.32 -8.77 22.38
CA ALA A 212 -10.63 -7.70 23.10
C ALA A 212 -11.60 -6.66 23.68
N THR A 213 -12.86 -6.61 23.24
CA THR A 213 -13.90 -5.82 23.90
C THR A 213 -14.15 -6.37 25.30
N PRO A 214 -13.93 -5.59 26.37
CA PRO A 214 -14.32 -6.02 27.70
C PRO A 214 -15.83 -6.24 27.69
N THR A 215 -16.27 -7.44 28.06
CA THR A 215 -17.67 -7.69 28.36
C THR A 215 -18.05 -6.70 29.45
N ARG A 216 -18.97 -5.77 29.16
CA ARG A 216 -19.64 -5.01 30.20
C ARG A 216 -20.34 -6.03 31.08
N ASP A 217 -19.74 -6.39 32.22
CA ASP A 217 -20.53 -6.88 33.34
C ASP A 217 -21.50 -5.77 33.71
N GLU A 218 -22.79 -6.08 33.71
CA GLU A 218 -23.89 -5.12 33.98
C GLU A 218 -23.88 -4.54 35.41
N ASN A 219 -22.80 -4.67 36.18
CA ASN A 219 -22.77 -4.35 37.60
C ASN A 219 -21.75 -3.33 38.10
N ASP A 220 -20.94 -2.69 37.25
CA ASP A 220 -20.02 -1.63 37.71
C ASP A 220 -20.42 -0.24 37.17
N THR A 221 -21.24 0.46 37.97
CA THR A 221 -21.47 1.90 37.83
C THR A 221 -20.26 2.67 38.37
N HIS A 222 -19.28 2.96 37.51
CA HIS A 222 -18.37 4.09 37.72
C HIS A 222 -18.28 4.92 36.43
N PRO A 223 -18.42 6.26 36.53
CA PRO A 223 -18.32 7.12 35.36
C PRO A 223 -16.87 7.16 34.84
N PRO A 224 -16.67 7.38 33.53
CA PRO A 224 -15.33 7.47 32.95
C PRO A 224 -14.57 8.66 33.56
N PRO A 225 -13.23 8.55 33.72
CA PRO A 225 -12.43 9.64 34.25
C PRO A 225 -12.38 10.81 33.25
N ASP A 226 -12.74 12.00 33.74
CA ASP A 226 -12.62 13.28 33.03
C ASP A 226 -11.17 13.52 32.59
N LEU A 227 -10.94 13.57 31.27
CA LEU A 227 -9.68 14.08 30.72
C LEU A 227 -9.63 15.61 30.85
N LYS A 228 -9.04 16.11 31.94
CA LYS A 228 -8.47 17.47 31.96
C LYS A 228 -7.01 17.44 31.53
N SER A 229 -6.71 18.15 30.45
CA SER A 229 -5.37 18.54 29.99
C SER A 229 -4.58 19.32 31.05
N PRO A 230 -3.24 19.24 31.04
CA PRO A 230 -2.47 20.49 30.98
C PRO A 230 -1.18 20.46 30.13
N LEU A 231 -0.82 21.67 29.68
CA LEU A 231 0.36 22.14 28.96
C LEU A 231 1.61 22.35 29.86
N LEU A 232 2.80 22.33 29.22
CA LEU A 232 4.11 22.94 29.55
C LEU A 232 4.82 22.60 30.88
N ASP A 233 6.07 22.11 30.84
CA ASP A 233 7.30 22.94 30.96
C ASP A 233 8.59 22.12 30.78
N LYS A 234 9.66 22.83 30.44
CA LYS A 234 11.04 22.47 30.06
C LYS A 234 11.85 21.85 31.21
N SER A 235 12.89 21.08 30.86
CA SER A 235 14.31 21.39 31.17
C SER A 235 15.24 20.16 31.24
N GLN A 236 16.37 20.28 30.53
CA GLN A 236 17.75 19.90 30.94
C GLN A 236 18.22 18.42 30.94
N ASP A 237 19.08 18.13 29.95
CA ASP A 237 20.37 17.40 30.06
C ASP A 237 21.30 18.07 31.12
N PRO A 238 22.42 17.47 31.64
CA PRO A 238 23.34 16.57 30.92
C PRO A 238 24.10 15.47 31.75
N GLN A 239 24.91 14.68 31.04
CA GLN A 239 26.27 14.16 31.38
C GLN A 239 26.50 12.64 31.47
N GLN A 240 27.44 12.18 30.63
CA GLN A 240 28.27 10.97 30.78
C GLN A 240 29.36 11.18 31.86
N PRO A 241 30.10 10.13 32.30
CA PRO A 241 31.34 9.74 31.59
C PRO A 241 31.70 8.22 31.56
N SER A 242 32.34 7.85 30.44
CA SER A 242 33.43 6.88 30.17
C SER A 242 33.89 5.79 31.16
N GLU A 243 34.21 4.60 30.62
CA GLU A 243 35.55 3.93 30.66
C GLU A 243 35.56 2.65 29.77
N LYS A 244 36.35 2.62 28.68
CA LYS A 244 37.62 1.87 28.45
C LYS A 244 37.58 0.35 28.75
N VAL A 245 37.84 -0.48 27.72
CA VAL A 245 38.90 -1.53 27.69
C VAL A 245 39.21 -1.94 26.22
N SER A 246 40.47 -1.70 25.87
CA SER A 246 41.42 -2.25 24.86
C SER A 246 41.36 -3.78 24.66
N THR A 247 41.91 -4.50 23.67
CA THR A 247 42.66 -4.36 22.40
C THR A 247 42.58 -5.77 21.78
N GLU A 248 42.64 -5.93 20.45
CA GLU A 248 43.65 -6.78 19.78
C GLU A 248 43.44 -6.85 18.26
N ILE A 249 44.57 -6.70 17.57
CA ILE A 249 44.77 -6.63 16.13
C ILE A 249 45.23 -8.01 15.67
N GLN A 250 44.74 -8.49 14.52
CA GLN A 250 45.62 -9.22 13.60
C GLN A 250 45.16 -9.03 12.15
N GLU A 251 46.04 -8.36 11.41
CA GLU A 251 46.04 -8.21 9.96
C GLU A 251 46.22 -9.57 9.28
N ASN A 252 45.62 -9.74 8.11
CA ASN A 252 46.26 -10.51 7.05
C ASN A 252 45.99 -9.87 5.69
N ARG A 253 47.11 -9.50 5.08
CA ARG A 253 47.24 -8.84 3.77
C ARG A 253 47.68 -9.92 2.79
N ASN A 254 47.06 -9.99 1.62
CA ASN A 254 47.74 -10.39 0.39
C ASN A 254 47.04 -9.85 -0.86
N GLN A 255 47.80 -9.00 -1.56
CA GLN A 255 47.78 -8.56 -2.95
C GLN A 255 48.03 -9.76 -3.91
N ASP A 256 47.87 -9.78 -5.24
CA ASP A 256 47.60 -8.86 -6.35
C ASP A 256 47.23 -9.75 -7.57
N LYS A 257 46.45 -9.24 -8.55
CA LYS A 257 46.82 -9.18 -10.00
C LYS A 257 45.65 -8.79 -10.91
N LYS A 258 46.02 -8.26 -12.07
CA LYS A 258 45.40 -7.27 -12.96
C LYS A 258 45.18 -7.86 -14.37
N SER A 259 44.39 -7.15 -15.19
CA SER A 259 44.09 -7.30 -16.65
C SER A 259 42.84 -8.14 -16.98
N GLU A 260 41.95 -7.82 -17.91
CA GLU A 260 41.80 -6.74 -18.89
C GLU A 260 40.36 -6.80 -19.44
N ALA A 261 39.82 -5.67 -19.91
CA ALA A 261 38.48 -5.56 -20.51
C ALA A 261 38.38 -6.26 -21.89
N PRO A 262 37.16 -6.52 -22.39
CA PRO A 262 36.63 -5.57 -23.37
C PRO A 262 35.17 -5.16 -23.13
N SER A 263 34.95 -3.88 -23.44
CA SER A 263 33.68 -3.19 -23.52
C SER A 263 32.91 -3.54 -24.79
N THR A 264 31.58 -3.59 -24.71
CA THR A 264 30.66 -2.87 -25.62
C THR A 264 29.25 -2.91 -25.05
N SER A 265 28.96 -1.83 -24.35
CA SER A 265 27.68 -1.22 -23.97
C SER A 265 26.48 -1.49 -24.89
N LYS A 266 25.42 -2.06 -24.31
CA LYS A 266 24.03 -1.59 -24.51
C LYS A 266 23.54 -1.03 -23.19
N LYS A 267 23.20 0.27 -23.16
CA LYS A 267 22.53 0.92 -22.04
C LYS A 267 21.17 0.25 -21.86
N ASN A 268 21.03 -0.63 -20.87
CA ASN A 268 19.72 -1.07 -20.41
C ASN A 268 19.22 -0.02 -19.42
N GLU A 269 18.13 0.65 -19.77
CA GLU A 269 17.33 1.44 -18.85
C GLU A 269 16.80 0.48 -17.77
N THR A 270 17.36 0.56 -16.56
CA THR A 270 17.00 -0.32 -15.45
C THR A 270 15.68 0.15 -14.85
N PHE A 271 14.56 -0.33 -15.38
CA PHE A 271 13.27 -0.25 -14.69
C PHE A 271 13.30 -1.17 -13.46
N PRO A 272 12.71 -0.78 -12.31
CA PRO A 272 12.55 -1.70 -11.19
C PRO A 272 11.75 -2.93 -11.65
N LEU A 273 12.14 -4.15 -11.28
CA LEU A 273 11.38 -5.36 -11.64
C LEU A 273 10.27 -5.60 -10.62
N TRP A 274 9.07 -5.97 -11.07
CA TRP A 274 7.97 -6.47 -10.22
C TRP A 274 7.61 -7.91 -10.59
N VAL A 275 6.87 -8.61 -9.73
CA VAL A 275 6.37 -9.96 -10.04
C VAL A 275 4.84 -9.98 -9.96
N LYS A 276 4.19 -10.28 -11.07
CA LYS A 276 2.73 -10.38 -11.20
C LYS A 276 2.28 -11.82 -11.03
N VAL A 277 1.32 -12.08 -10.16
CA VAL A 277 0.64 -13.37 -10.08
C VAL A 277 -0.29 -13.52 -11.30
N LEU A 278 -0.16 -14.62 -12.04
CA LEU A 278 -0.98 -14.89 -13.23
C LEU A 278 -2.22 -15.72 -12.91
N ASP A 279 -2.14 -16.64 -11.95
CA ASP A 279 -3.17 -17.65 -11.69
C ASP A 279 -3.62 -17.72 -10.22
N GLY A 280 -4.74 -18.40 -9.99
CA GLY A 280 -5.32 -18.61 -8.66
C GLY A 280 -6.08 -17.41 -8.12
N SER A 281 -6.47 -17.46 -6.85
CA SER A 281 -7.28 -16.43 -6.19
C SER A 281 -6.60 -15.05 -6.08
N ARG A 282 -5.34 -14.95 -6.49
CA ARG A 282 -4.54 -13.71 -6.50
C ARG A 282 -4.12 -13.30 -7.91
N ALA A 283 -4.73 -13.86 -8.96
CA ALA A 283 -4.44 -13.46 -10.34
C ALA A 283 -4.55 -11.93 -10.50
N GLY A 284 -3.50 -11.32 -11.03
CA GLY A 284 -3.39 -9.86 -11.15
C GLY A 284 -2.60 -9.17 -10.03
N PHE A 285 -2.37 -9.83 -8.89
CA PHE A 285 -1.63 -9.26 -7.76
C PHE A 285 -0.17 -8.97 -8.14
N LEU A 286 0.31 -7.75 -7.89
CA LEU A 286 1.69 -7.36 -8.15
C LEU A 286 2.50 -7.31 -6.84
N ILE A 287 3.57 -8.09 -6.81
CA ILE A 287 4.59 -8.09 -5.79
C ILE A 287 5.60 -7.00 -6.16
N ARG A 288 5.62 -5.93 -5.36
CA ARG A 288 6.60 -4.86 -5.45
C ARG A 288 7.65 -5.09 -4.37
N PHE A 289 8.92 -5.02 -4.74
CA PHE A 289 10.01 -5.33 -3.83
C PHE A 289 10.54 -4.05 -3.17
N SER A 290 10.64 -4.05 -1.85
CA SER A 290 11.57 -3.20 -1.11
C SER A 290 12.96 -3.85 -1.11
N GLN A 291 13.93 -3.33 -0.35
CA GLN A 291 15.22 -4.01 -0.15
C GLN A 291 15.09 -5.30 0.68
N GLU A 292 13.92 -5.59 1.27
CA GLU A 292 13.70 -6.77 2.11
C GLU A 292 13.26 -7.99 1.30
N PRO A 293 13.62 -9.22 1.72
CA PRO A 293 13.15 -10.45 1.09
C PRO A 293 11.64 -10.62 1.21
N VAL A 294 11.00 -11.09 0.13
CA VAL A 294 9.57 -11.40 0.07
C VAL A 294 9.39 -12.91 0.04
N SER A 295 8.74 -13.46 1.06
CA SER A 295 8.45 -14.90 1.15
C SER A 295 7.16 -15.28 0.41
N LEU A 296 7.19 -16.42 -0.29
CA LEU A 296 6.10 -17.00 -1.06
C LEU A 296 5.73 -18.39 -0.51
N GLY A 297 4.44 -18.72 -0.46
CA GLY A 297 4.01 -20.02 0.07
C GLY A 297 2.54 -20.06 0.48
N ARG A 298 2.05 -21.20 0.98
CA ARG A 298 0.66 -21.34 1.45
C ARG A 298 0.47 -21.02 2.95
N GLY A 299 1.56 -20.81 3.67
CA GLY A 299 1.59 -20.60 5.12
C GLY A 299 1.50 -19.13 5.53
N ASN A 300 2.18 -18.80 6.64
CA ASN A 300 2.31 -17.42 7.12
C ASN A 300 3.53 -16.77 6.44
N VAL A 301 3.31 -16.18 5.27
CA VAL A 301 4.34 -15.62 4.38
C VAL A 301 3.87 -14.28 3.81
N SER A 302 4.80 -13.48 3.29
CA SER A 302 4.53 -12.15 2.72
C SER A 302 3.51 -12.22 1.57
N VAL A 303 3.64 -13.22 0.68
CA VAL A 303 2.69 -13.46 -0.41
C VAL A 303 2.18 -14.89 -0.33
N ARG A 304 0.99 -15.01 0.27
CA ARG A 304 0.29 -16.29 0.36
C ARG A 304 -0.29 -16.73 -0.98
N LEU A 305 0.05 -17.93 -1.41
CA LEU A 305 -0.46 -18.59 -2.61
C LEU A 305 -1.40 -19.73 -2.18
N ASN A 306 -2.68 -19.65 -2.58
CA ASN A 306 -3.72 -20.58 -2.17
C ASN A 306 -3.76 -21.82 -3.07
N ASP A 307 -2.68 -22.59 -3.05
CA ASP A 307 -2.52 -23.79 -3.88
C ASP A 307 -2.01 -24.97 -3.04
N PRO A 308 -2.70 -26.13 -3.01
CA PRO A 308 -2.30 -27.28 -2.20
C PRO A 308 -0.90 -27.83 -2.52
N GLN A 309 -0.43 -27.68 -3.76
CA GLN A 309 0.91 -28.09 -4.20
C GLN A 309 2.00 -27.09 -3.78
N VAL A 310 1.62 -25.92 -3.24
CA VAL A 310 2.55 -24.96 -2.69
C VAL A 310 2.79 -25.23 -1.19
N SER A 311 4.05 -25.49 -0.84
CA SER A 311 4.54 -25.60 0.55
C SER A 311 4.26 -24.34 1.38
N ARG A 312 4.21 -24.49 2.71
CA ARG A 312 3.87 -23.38 3.62
C ARG A 312 4.85 -22.20 3.50
N PHE A 313 6.14 -22.50 3.42
CA PHE A 313 7.23 -21.57 3.09
C PHE A 313 7.93 -22.16 1.86
N HIS A 314 7.55 -21.71 0.67
CA HIS A 314 7.92 -22.38 -0.58
C HIS A 314 9.16 -21.76 -1.20
N ALA A 315 9.17 -20.43 -1.34
CA ALA A 315 10.24 -19.72 -2.01
C ALA A 315 10.41 -18.33 -1.42
N GLU A 316 11.52 -17.68 -1.77
CA GLU A 316 11.83 -16.31 -1.38
C GLU A 316 12.33 -15.53 -2.59
N LEU A 317 11.83 -14.30 -2.73
CA LEU A 317 12.31 -13.33 -3.70
C LEU A 317 13.14 -12.28 -2.98
N ALA A 318 14.35 -12.00 -3.46
CA ALA A 318 15.25 -11.04 -2.83
C ALA A 318 16.15 -10.33 -3.85
N TRP A 319 16.64 -9.15 -3.48
CA TRP A 319 17.64 -8.44 -4.27
C TRP A 319 19.04 -8.98 -3.96
N GLY A 320 19.78 -9.34 -5.01
CA GLY A 320 21.19 -9.68 -4.96
C GLY A 320 22.06 -8.67 -5.72
N LYS A 321 23.37 -8.92 -5.75
CA LYS A 321 24.34 -8.07 -6.48
C LYS A 321 24.01 -7.93 -7.97
N ASP A 322 23.40 -8.96 -8.54
CA ASP A 322 23.09 -9.07 -9.97
C ASP A 322 21.60 -8.83 -10.30
N GLY A 323 20.82 -8.32 -9.32
CA GLY A 323 19.39 -8.04 -9.49
C GLY A 323 18.47 -8.95 -8.66
N LEU A 324 17.19 -8.95 -9.02
CA LEU A 324 16.16 -9.76 -8.34
C LEU A 324 16.44 -11.24 -8.59
N PHE A 325 16.38 -12.06 -7.55
CA PHE A 325 16.47 -13.52 -7.69
C PHE A 325 15.36 -14.20 -6.90
N ILE A 326 15.01 -15.41 -7.31
CA ILE A 326 14.19 -16.34 -6.55
C ILE A 326 15.05 -17.47 -6.00
N ARG A 327 14.72 -17.93 -4.80
CA ARG A 327 15.32 -19.08 -4.14
C ARG A 327 14.24 -20.02 -3.62
N ASP A 328 14.41 -21.32 -3.86
CA ASP A 328 13.60 -22.37 -3.24
C ASP A 328 13.92 -22.46 -1.75
N ASN A 329 12.87 -22.63 -0.92
CA ASN A 329 13.02 -22.74 0.53
C ASN A 329 12.68 -24.16 1.01
N HIS A 330 13.33 -25.16 0.41
CA HIS A 330 13.09 -26.59 0.67
C HIS A 330 11.63 -26.98 0.43
N SER A 331 11.07 -26.52 -0.68
CA SER A 331 9.70 -26.84 -1.03
C SER A 331 9.57 -28.30 -1.46
N THR A 332 8.34 -28.83 -1.40
CA THR A 332 8.05 -30.23 -1.73
C THR A 332 8.12 -30.48 -3.24
N ASN A 333 7.72 -29.50 -4.05
CA ASN A 333 7.58 -29.64 -5.50
C ASN A 333 8.62 -28.84 -6.30
N GLY A 334 9.50 -28.09 -5.61
CA GLY A 334 10.50 -27.22 -6.22
C GLY A 334 9.91 -25.96 -6.86
N ILE A 335 10.80 -25.05 -7.24
CA ILE A 335 10.47 -23.90 -8.08
C ILE A 335 10.90 -24.15 -9.53
N PHE A 336 10.18 -23.56 -10.47
CA PHE A 336 10.53 -23.58 -11.89
C PHE A 336 10.60 -22.16 -12.43
N VAL A 337 11.58 -21.86 -13.27
CA VAL A 337 11.70 -20.59 -13.99
C VAL A 337 11.79 -20.90 -15.48
N ASN A 338 10.84 -20.38 -16.26
CA ASN A 338 10.66 -20.69 -17.68
C ASN A 338 10.62 -22.21 -17.94
N ASP A 339 9.85 -22.91 -17.11
CA ASP A 339 9.66 -24.37 -17.12
C ASP A 339 10.91 -25.22 -16.81
N GLU A 340 12.03 -24.59 -16.44
CA GLU A 340 13.22 -25.28 -15.96
C GLU A 340 13.27 -25.29 -14.42
N PRO A 341 13.58 -26.41 -13.77
CA PRO A 341 13.72 -26.48 -12.31
C PRO A 341 14.90 -25.61 -11.85
N ALA A 342 14.75 -24.94 -10.72
CA ALA A 342 15.80 -24.09 -10.14
C ALA A 342 15.83 -24.20 -8.62
N ASP A 343 17.01 -24.02 -8.02
CA ASP A 343 17.16 -23.83 -6.56
C ASP A 343 17.36 -22.34 -6.23
N ARG A 344 18.15 -21.64 -7.04
CA ARG A 344 18.34 -20.20 -6.97
C ARG A 344 18.56 -19.65 -8.38
N LYS A 345 17.79 -18.66 -8.80
CA LYS A 345 17.84 -18.12 -10.16
C LYS A 345 17.66 -16.61 -10.16
N ALA A 346 18.57 -15.90 -10.83
CA ALA A 346 18.38 -14.49 -11.15
C ALA A 346 17.26 -14.32 -12.17
N LEU A 347 16.37 -13.38 -11.91
CA LEU A 347 15.15 -13.15 -12.67
C LEU A 347 15.32 -11.98 -13.62
N SER A 348 14.89 -12.18 -14.85
CA SER A 348 14.85 -11.17 -15.91
C SER A 348 13.42 -10.78 -16.24
N LEU A 349 13.29 -9.62 -16.87
CA LEU A 349 12.00 -9.14 -17.36
C LEU A 349 11.33 -10.20 -18.26
N HIS A 350 10.05 -10.46 -18.00
CA HIS A 350 9.20 -11.47 -18.64
C HIS A 350 9.40 -12.93 -18.23
N ASP A 351 10.34 -13.25 -17.33
CA ASP A 351 10.48 -14.62 -16.81
C ASP A 351 9.18 -15.10 -16.15
N ILE A 352 8.86 -16.37 -16.37
CA ILE A 352 7.71 -17.04 -15.77
C ILE A 352 8.21 -17.94 -14.65
N ILE A 353 7.72 -17.70 -13.44
CA ILE A 353 8.04 -18.51 -12.26
C ILE A 353 6.83 -19.39 -11.98
N ARG A 354 7.04 -20.68 -11.73
CA ARG A 354 5.97 -21.61 -11.35
C ARG A 354 6.26 -22.26 -9.99
N LEU A 355 5.26 -22.23 -9.12
CA LEU A 355 5.23 -22.82 -7.78
C LEU A 355 3.95 -23.64 -7.66
N GLY A 356 4.02 -24.97 -7.70
CA GLY A 356 2.83 -25.79 -7.89
C GLY A 356 2.13 -25.46 -9.21
N ASP A 357 0.82 -25.16 -9.15
CA ASP A 357 0.02 -24.71 -10.32
C ASP A 357 -0.03 -23.18 -10.45
N VAL A 358 0.60 -22.43 -9.55
CA VAL A 358 0.61 -20.96 -9.59
C VAL A 358 1.74 -20.48 -10.48
N ARG A 359 1.42 -19.67 -11.51
CA ARG A 359 2.42 -18.95 -12.29
C ARG A 359 2.51 -17.50 -11.88
N LEU A 360 3.72 -16.97 -11.90
CA LEU A 360 4.07 -15.58 -11.68
C LEU A 360 4.86 -15.08 -12.89
N LYS A 361 4.77 -13.81 -13.23
CA LYS A 361 5.50 -13.19 -14.33
C LYS A 361 6.29 -11.99 -13.85
N VAL A 362 7.56 -11.93 -14.19
CA VAL A 362 8.39 -10.75 -13.98
C VAL A 362 7.97 -9.67 -14.98
N VAL A 363 7.63 -8.48 -14.50
CA VAL A 363 7.21 -7.34 -15.32
C VAL A 363 8.02 -6.10 -14.97
N ALA A 364 8.04 -5.12 -15.88
CA ALA A 364 8.69 -3.85 -15.64
C ALA A 364 7.83 -3.05 -14.68
N GLY A 365 8.47 -2.46 -13.67
CA GLY A 365 7.87 -1.49 -12.78
C GLY A 365 7.78 -0.15 -13.49
N SER A 366 6.55 0.38 -13.51
CA SER A 366 6.17 1.67 -14.09
C SER A 366 6.19 2.77 -13.05
#